data_AF-A0A2A2GEL7-F1
#
_entry.id   AF-A0A2A2GEL7-F1
#
_cell.length_a   1.000
_cell.length_b   1.000
_cell.length_c   1.000
_cell.angle_alpha   90.00
_cell.angle_beta   90.00
_cell.angle_gamma   90.00
#
_symmetry.space_group_name_H-M   'P 1'
#
loop_
_entity.id
_entity.type
_entity.pdbx_description
1 polymer ?
#
loop_
_entity_poly.entity_id
_entity_poly.type
_entity_poly.pdbx_seq_one_letter_code
_entity_poly.pdbx_strand_id
1 'polypeptide(L)'
;MGVRVPPQVLFISKTANILIMKPQKFFSYAALILLIAGGAIWYIVDNYYEHQDNDSTAEVVMYKNEGCQCCDKWAVYMQGNGYSVKSVNSHNLYGVKADQGVPQDMGACHTAVVGDYVVEGHVPAEDIQRLLAEKPDARGLVVPGMPASSPGMNTKINEPFKVYLLKNDGSTEVFAQH
;
A
#
# COMPACT_ATOMS: atom_id res chain seq x y z
N MET A 1 -7.99 -64.96 80.11
CA MET A 1 -7.50 -64.95 78.71
C MET A 1 -8.68 -65.03 77.76
N GLY A 2 -8.82 -64.08 76.84
CA GLY A 2 -9.88 -64.11 75.82
C GLY A 2 -9.66 -62.98 74.81
N VAL A 3 -8.85 -63.24 73.78
CA VAL A 3 -8.59 -62.28 72.71
C VAL A 3 -9.66 -62.48 71.63
N ARG A 4 -10.49 -61.46 71.37
CA ARG A 4 -11.40 -61.41 70.22
C ARG A 4 -10.65 -60.80 69.03
N VAL A 5 -10.72 -61.46 67.88
CA VAL A 5 -10.20 -61.00 66.58
C VAL A 5 -11.36 -60.43 65.76
N PRO A 6 -11.24 -59.27 65.08
CA PRO A 6 -12.27 -58.80 64.15
C PRO A 6 -12.07 -59.35 62.72
N PRO A 7 -13.11 -59.32 61.86
CA PRO A 7 -13.11 -60.02 60.57
C PRO A 7 -12.42 -59.20 59.46
N GLN A 8 -11.86 -59.92 58.49
CA GLN A 8 -11.23 -59.35 57.30
C GLN A 8 -12.27 -58.85 56.30
N VAL A 9 -12.10 -57.62 55.80
CA VAL A 9 -12.93 -57.04 54.73
C VAL A 9 -12.32 -57.40 53.37
N LEU A 10 -13.09 -58.09 52.54
CA LEU A 10 -12.73 -58.51 51.19
C LEU A 10 -12.93 -57.33 50.21
N PHE A 11 -11.85 -56.80 49.64
CA PHE A 11 -11.92 -55.80 48.56
C PHE A 11 -11.94 -56.50 47.19
N ILE A 12 -13.04 -56.35 46.46
CA ILE A 12 -13.16 -56.76 45.05
C ILE A 12 -12.69 -55.58 44.18
N SER A 13 -11.58 -55.78 43.47
CA SER A 13 -11.03 -54.82 42.50
C SER A 13 -11.71 -54.98 41.13
N LYS A 14 -12.34 -53.92 40.63
CA LYS A 14 -12.88 -53.83 39.26
C LYS A 14 -11.81 -53.16 38.38
N THR A 15 -11.20 -53.92 37.47
CA THR A 15 -10.26 -53.38 36.47
C THR A 15 -11.01 -52.66 35.35
N ALA A 16 -10.70 -51.38 35.12
CA ALA A 16 -11.15 -50.62 33.96
C ALA A 16 -10.19 -50.83 32.77
N ASN A 17 -10.73 -51.22 31.61
CA ASN A 17 -9.97 -51.35 30.35
C ASN A 17 -9.67 -49.96 29.78
N ILE A 18 -8.40 -49.55 29.82
CA ILE A 18 -7.90 -48.36 29.12
C ILE A 18 -7.49 -48.78 27.71
N LEU A 19 -8.21 -48.28 26.70
CA LEU A 19 -7.86 -48.43 25.29
C LEU A 19 -6.64 -47.55 24.95
N ILE A 20 -5.45 -48.14 25.04
CA ILE A 20 -4.19 -47.49 24.65
C ILE A 20 -4.07 -47.51 23.11
N MET A 21 -4.15 -46.33 22.49
CA MET A 21 -4.02 -46.16 21.05
C MET A 21 -2.58 -46.41 20.59
N LYS A 22 -2.39 -47.21 19.52
CA LYS A 22 -1.05 -47.64 19.06
C LYS A 22 -0.20 -46.44 18.58
N PRO A 23 1.07 -46.32 19.01
CA PRO A 23 1.91 -45.13 18.84
C PRO A 23 2.15 -44.71 17.38
N GLN A 24 2.16 -45.69 16.45
CA GLN A 24 2.34 -45.46 15.02
C GLN A 24 1.24 -44.59 14.36
N LYS A 25 -0.01 -44.66 14.84
CA LYS A 25 -1.10 -43.83 14.31
C LYS A 25 -1.08 -42.41 14.86
N PHE A 26 -0.49 -42.21 16.04
CA PHE A 26 -0.37 -40.90 16.68
C PHE A 26 0.51 -39.95 15.86
N PHE A 27 1.65 -40.44 15.36
CA PHE A 27 2.55 -39.65 14.52
C PHE A 27 1.92 -39.25 13.18
N SER A 28 1.11 -40.13 12.56
CA SER A 28 0.43 -39.82 11.31
C SER A 28 -0.65 -38.74 11.46
N TYR A 29 -1.42 -38.77 12.54
CA TYR A 29 -2.41 -37.72 12.80
C TYR A 29 -1.76 -36.39 13.18
N ALA A 30 -0.66 -36.42 13.94
CA ALA A 30 0.10 -35.21 14.27
C ALA A 30 0.68 -34.51 13.02
N ALA A 31 1.22 -35.27 12.07
CA ALA A 31 1.74 -34.73 10.82
C ALA A 31 0.63 -34.10 9.94
N LEU A 32 -0.54 -34.75 9.86
CA LEU A 32 -1.68 -34.23 9.09
C LEU A 32 -2.23 -32.92 9.69
N ILE A 33 -2.30 -32.84 11.03
CA ILE A 33 -2.75 -31.63 11.74
C ILE A 33 -1.77 -30.48 11.49
N LEU A 34 -0.46 -30.72 11.52
CA LEU A 34 0.55 -29.69 11.24
C LEU A 34 0.49 -29.17 9.80
N LEU A 35 0.22 -30.04 8.81
CA LEU A 35 0.06 -29.61 7.42
C LEU A 35 -1.22 -28.77 7.22
N ILE A 36 -2.33 -29.19 7.82
CA ILE A 36 -3.60 -28.43 7.74
C ILE A 36 -3.47 -27.09 8.46
N ALA A 37 -2.90 -27.08 9.68
CA ALA A 37 -2.69 -25.86 10.44
C ALA A 37 -1.69 -24.92 9.74
N GLY A 38 -0.59 -25.45 9.21
CA GLY A 38 0.39 -24.67 8.44
C GLY A 38 -0.20 -24.09 7.16
N GLY A 39 -1.00 -24.86 6.42
CA GLY A 39 -1.69 -24.39 5.21
C GLY A 39 -2.77 -23.34 5.52
N ALA A 40 -3.52 -23.51 6.62
CA ALA A 40 -4.49 -22.51 7.07
C ALA A 40 -3.81 -21.22 7.53
N ILE A 41 -2.70 -21.32 8.27
CA ILE A 41 -1.91 -20.15 8.67
C ILE A 41 -1.33 -19.46 7.44
N TRP A 42 -0.74 -20.18 6.49
CA TRP A 42 -0.23 -19.59 5.24
C TRP A 42 -1.36 -18.91 4.44
N TYR A 43 -2.51 -19.57 4.25
CA TYR A 43 -3.67 -18.99 3.57
C TYR A 43 -4.21 -17.74 4.26
N ILE A 44 -4.31 -17.75 5.60
CA ILE A 44 -4.78 -16.59 6.36
C ILE A 44 -3.75 -15.45 6.28
N VAL A 45 -2.46 -15.75 6.39
CA VAL A 45 -1.38 -14.76 6.38
C VAL A 45 -1.21 -14.13 4.99
N ASP A 46 -1.21 -14.92 3.93
CA ASP A 46 -1.13 -14.46 2.54
C ASP A 46 -2.30 -13.53 2.20
N ASN A 47 -3.52 -13.98 2.52
CA ASN A 47 -4.75 -13.19 2.33
C ASN A 47 -4.79 -11.95 3.23
N TYR A 48 -4.18 -12.00 4.42
CA TYR A 48 -4.06 -10.85 5.33
C TYR A 48 -3.10 -9.79 4.79
N TYR A 49 -1.96 -10.17 4.21
CA TYR A 49 -1.03 -9.22 3.61
C TYR A 49 -1.56 -8.65 2.28
N GLU A 50 -2.20 -9.46 1.44
CA GLU A 50 -2.80 -9.01 0.18
C GLU A 50 -3.94 -7.98 0.39
N HIS A 51 -4.61 -8.01 1.54
CA HIS A 51 -5.69 -7.07 1.88
C HIS A 51 -5.25 -5.83 2.68
N GLN A 52 -4.04 -5.78 3.25
CA GLN A 52 -3.56 -4.56 3.92
C GLN A 52 -3.02 -3.50 2.96
N ASP A 53 -2.56 -3.89 1.77
CA ASP A 53 -2.08 -2.93 0.77
C ASP A 53 -3.24 -2.24 0.02
N ASN A 54 -4.45 -2.82 0.05
CA ASN A 54 -5.63 -2.33 -0.67
C ASN A 54 -6.44 -1.26 0.10
N ASP A 55 -6.17 -1.04 1.39
CA ASP A 55 -6.79 0.06 2.18
C ASP A 55 -5.90 1.32 2.25
N SER A 56 -4.77 1.29 1.53
CA SER A 56 -3.88 2.44 1.35
C SER A 56 -4.18 3.11 0.01
N THR A 57 -5.22 3.96 -0.03
CA THR A 57 -5.21 5.02 -1.05
C THR A 57 -3.93 5.83 -0.80
N ALA A 58 -2.94 5.71 -1.70
CA ALA A 58 -1.63 6.30 -1.49
C ALA A 58 -1.80 7.78 -1.12
N GLU A 59 -1.37 8.17 0.08
CA GLU A 59 -1.51 9.55 0.53
C GLU A 59 -0.66 10.45 -0.39
N VAL A 60 -1.32 11.42 -1.01
CA VAL A 60 -0.70 12.43 -1.86
C VAL A 60 -0.43 13.66 -1.00
N VAL A 61 0.84 14.01 -0.79
CA VAL A 61 1.20 15.27 -0.14
C VAL A 61 1.57 16.28 -1.22
N MET A 62 0.73 17.28 -1.42
CA MET A 62 0.93 18.33 -2.42
C MET A 62 1.42 19.62 -1.78
N TYR A 63 2.54 20.15 -2.29
CA TYR A 63 3.07 21.46 -1.96
C TYR A 63 2.71 22.46 -3.05
N LYS A 64 2.17 23.62 -2.64
CA LYS A 64 1.78 24.69 -3.56
C LYS A 64 1.95 26.07 -2.93
N ASN A 65 1.87 27.11 -3.74
CA ASN A 65 1.71 28.47 -3.21
C ASN A 65 0.27 28.70 -2.73
N GLU A 66 0.11 29.55 -1.71
CA GLU A 66 -1.20 29.97 -1.24
C GLU A 66 -2.02 30.64 -2.38
N GLY A 67 -3.32 30.37 -2.43
CA GLY A 67 -4.21 30.92 -3.46
C GLY A 67 -4.12 30.29 -4.85
N CYS A 68 -3.27 29.27 -5.08
CA CYS A 68 -3.24 28.57 -6.37
C CYS A 68 -4.51 27.72 -6.60
N GLN A 69 -5.48 28.26 -7.33
CA GLN A 69 -6.78 27.63 -7.58
C GLN A 69 -6.71 26.41 -8.50
N CYS A 70 -5.84 26.41 -9.51
CA CYS A 70 -5.68 25.24 -10.38
C CYS A 70 -5.08 24.05 -9.62
N CYS A 71 -4.16 24.31 -8.69
CA CYS A 71 -3.63 23.31 -7.77
C CYS A 71 -4.74 22.71 -6.89
N ASP A 72 -5.66 23.54 -6.35
CA ASP A 72 -6.80 23.06 -5.56
C ASP A 72 -7.74 22.19 -6.40
N LYS A 73 -8.00 22.58 -7.65
CA LYS A 73 -8.82 21.78 -8.56
C LYS A 73 -8.16 20.45 -8.92
N TRP A 74 -6.83 20.42 -9.06
CA TRP A 74 -6.09 19.17 -9.26
C TRP A 74 -6.22 18.26 -8.04
N ALA A 75 -6.10 18.80 -6.82
CA ALA A 75 -6.35 18.03 -5.59
C ALA A 75 -7.77 17.43 -5.53
N VAL A 76 -8.80 18.21 -5.88
CA VAL A 76 -10.19 17.71 -5.98
C VAL A 76 -10.33 16.63 -7.04
N TYR A 77 -9.70 16.82 -8.21
CA TYR A 77 -9.67 15.80 -9.26
C TYR A 77 -9.03 14.49 -8.76
N MET A 78 -7.89 14.56 -8.08
CA MET A 78 -7.21 13.40 -7.51
C MET A 78 -8.06 12.69 -6.45
N GLN A 79 -8.73 13.46 -5.57
CA GLN A 79 -9.70 12.92 -4.61
C GLN A 79 -10.87 12.20 -5.30
N GLY A 80 -11.38 12.77 -6.40
CA GLY A 80 -12.40 12.11 -7.24
C GLY A 80 -11.94 10.82 -7.90
N ASN A 81 -10.61 10.61 -8.02
CA ASN A 81 -9.99 9.39 -8.54
C ASN A 81 -9.50 8.46 -7.41
N GLY A 82 -9.95 8.68 -6.17
CA GLY A 82 -9.69 7.76 -5.06
C GLY A 82 -8.39 8.01 -4.29
N TYR A 83 -7.70 9.13 -4.49
CA TYR A 83 -6.52 9.48 -3.69
C TYR A 83 -6.89 10.35 -2.48
N SER A 84 -6.24 10.12 -1.33
CA SER A 84 -6.26 11.08 -0.23
C SER A 84 -5.23 12.17 -0.49
N VAL A 85 -5.64 13.45 -0.57
CA VAL A 85 -4.74 14.56 -0.88
C VAL A 85 -4.63 15.53 0.29
N LYS A 86 -3.41 15.70 0.80
CA LYS A 86 -3.03 16.70 1.79
C LYS A 86 -2.33 17.87 1.11
N SER A 87 -2.95 19.05 1.16
CA SER A 87 -2.36 20.28 0.61
C SER A 87 -1.55 21.03 1.66
N VAL A 88 -0.33 21.42 1.31
CA VAL A 88 0.60 22.18 2.14
C VAL A 88 0.98 23.46 1.40
N ASN A 89 0.63 24.61 1.97
CA ASN A 89 1.09 25.89 1.44
C ASN A 89 2.57 26.08 1.78
N SER A 90 3.39 26.30 0.76
CA SER A 90 4.82 26.58 0.91
C SER A 90 5.13 28.02 0.53
N HIS A 91 5.94 28.68 1.36
CA HIS A 91 6.48 30.01 1.06
C HIS A 91 7.71 29.95 0.15
N ASN A 92 8.34 28.77 0.01
CA ASN A 92 9.47 28.51 -0.87
C ASN A 92 9.22 27.24 -1.69
N LEU A 93 8.28 27.32 -2.63
CA LEU A 93 7.96 26.19 -3.50
C LEU A 93 9.14 25.80 -4.41
N TYR A 94 9.99 26.75 -4.79
CA TYR A 94 11.21 26.47 -5.57
C TYR A 94 12.18 25.57 -4.80
N GLY A 95 12.37 25.82 -3.49
CA GLY A 95 13.16 24.94 -2.63
C GLY A 95 12.59 23.53 -2.57
N VAL A 96 11.26 23.41 -2.40
CA VAL A 96 10.60 22.09 -2.42
C VAL A 96 10.86 21.35 -3.73
N LYS A 97 10.72 22.01 -4.88
CA LYS A 97 11.02 21.41 -6.20
C LYS A 97 12.45 20.91 -6.30
N ALA A 98 13.41 21.73 -5.87
CA ALA A 98 14.83 21.39 -5.90
C ALA A 98 15.16 20.21 -4.98
N ASP A 99 14.60 20.20 -3.76
CA ASP A 99 14.79 19.11 -2.79
C ASP A 99 14.19 17.79 -3.31
N GLN A 100 13.11 17.87 -4.08
CA GLN A 100 12.49 16.74 -4.79
C GLN A 100 13.16 16.43 -6.14
N GLY A 101 14.28 17.07 -6.48
CA GLY A 101 15.06 16.78 -7.69
C GLY A 101 14.35 17.14 -9.00
N VAL A 102 13.38 18.05 -8.97
CA VAL A 102 12.69 18.55 -10.17
C VAL A 102 13.61 19.57 -10.89
N PRO A 103 13.99 19.33 -12.15
CA PRO A 103 14.76 20.30 -12.94
C PRO A 103 14.01 21.63 -13.10
N GLN A 104 14.76 22.74 -13.15
CA GLN A 104 14.18 24.08 -13.19
C GLN A 104 13.26 24.31 -14.41
N ASP A 105 13.60 23.72 -15.55
CA ASP A 105 12.82 23.79 -16.80
C ASP A 105 11.63 22.82 -16.85
N MET A 106 11.54 21.90 -15.89
CA MET A 106 10.44 20.94 -15.76
C MET A 106 9.40 21.34 -14.70
N GLY A 107 9.56 22.52 -14.11
CA GLY A 107 8.70 23.00 -13.02
C GLY A 107 7.28 23.39 -13.44
N ALA A 108 6.35 23.26 -12.49
CA ALA A 108 4.93 23.60 -12.60
C ALA A 108 4.42 24.33 -11.34
N CYS A 109 3.10 24.55 -11.25
CA CYS A 109 2.47 25.32 -10.18
C CYS A 109 2.46 24.63 -8.80
N HIS A 110 2.66 23.30 -8.75
CA HIS A 110 2.73 22.50 -7.52
C HIS A 110 3.65 21.29 -7.70
N THR A 111 4.06 20.70 -6.58
CA THR A 111 4.84 19.46 -6.53
C THR A 111 4.18 18.57 -5.50
N ALA A 112 3.87 17.33 -5.87
CA ALA A 112 3.29 16.34 -4.98
C ALA A 112 4.23 15.14 -4.80
N VAL A 113 4.05 14.43 -3.70
CA VAL A 113 4.71 13.16 -3.42
C VAL A 113 3.63 12.11 -3.22
N VAL A 114 3.76 10.97 -3.90
CA VAL A 114 2.84 9.83 -3.84
C VAL A 114 3.65 8.55 -3.76
N GLY A 115 3.59 7.87 -2.61
CA GLY A 115 4.54 6.80 -2.31
C GLY A 115 5.98 7.33 -2.39
N ASP A 116 6.82 6.65 -3.16
CA ASP A 116 8.23 7.02 -3.36
C ASP A 116 8.46 7.97 -4.55
N TYR A 117 7.38 8.40 -5.23
CA TYR A 117 7.47 9.17 -6.47
C TYR A 117 7.10 10.63 -6.29
N VAL A 118 7.80 11.48 -7.05
CA VAL A 118 7.48 12.88 -7.26
C VAL A 118 6.47 13.02 -8.40
N VAL A 119 5.47 13.86 -8.22
CA VAL A 119 4.46 14.21 -9.21
C VAL A 119 4.48 15.73 -9.37
N GLU A 120 5.06 16.23 -10.46
CA GLU A 120 5.19 17.65 -10.75
C GLU A 120 4.11 18.13 -11.70
N GLY A 121 3.31 19.08 -11.25
CA GLY A 121 2.27 19.70 -12.07
C GLY A 121 1.05 18.83 -12.29
N HIS A 122 0.28 19.19 -13.32
CA HIS A 122 -1.06 18.67 -13.58
C HIS A 122 -1.05 17.27 -14.24
N VAL A 123 -0.42 16.30 -13.59
CA VAL A 123 -0.34 14.91 -14.04
C VAL A 123 -1.70 14.22 -13.87
N PRO A 124 -2.20 13.46 -14.87
CA PRO A 124 -3.43 12.67 -14.75
C PRO A 124 -3.33 11.51 -13.77
N ALA A 125 -4.46 11.19 -13.13
CA ALA A 125 -4.53 10.17 -12.09
C ALA A 125 -4.22 8.77 -12.63
N GLU A 126 -4.59 8.50 -13.88
CA GLU A 126 -4.31 7.25 -14.60
C GLU A 126 -2.81 7.03 -14.84
N ASP A 127 -2.06 8.09 -15.10
CA ASP A 127 -0.61 8.01 -15.29
C ASP A 127 0.11 7.79 -13.96
N ILE A 128 -0.37 8.42 -12.88
CA ILE A 128 0.11 8.18 -11.51
C ILE A 128 -0.20 6.74 -11.09
N GLN A 129 -1.40 6.24 -11.40
CA GLN A 129 -1.77 4.86 -11.11
C GLN A 129 -0.84 3.88 -11.85
N ARG A 130 -0.55 4.13 -13.13
CA ARG A 130 0.39 3.32 -13.89
C ARG A 130 1.80 3.37 -13.30
N LEU A 131 2.28 4.55 -12.91
CA LEU A 131 3.57 4.71 -12.23
C LEU A 131 3.66 3.84 -10.97
N LEU A 132 2.64 3.90 -10.12
CA LEU A 132 2.59 3.14 -8.87
C LEU A 132 2.47 1.62 -9.08
N ALA A 133 1.88 1.20 -10.20
CA ALA A 133 1.77 -0.20 -10.58
C ALA A 133 3.07 -0.75 -11.18
N GLU A 134 3.68 -0.02 -12.12
CA GLU A 134 4.90 -0.43 -12.82
C GLU A 134 6.15 -0.27 -11.96
N LYS A 135 6.12 0.66 -11.01
CA LYS A 135 7.23 1.00 -10.10
C LYS A 135 8.59 1.13 -10.81
N PRO A 136 8.71 1.96 -11.87
CA PRO A 136 9.99 2.12 -12.57
C PRO A 136 11.05 2.74 -11.66
N ASP A 137 12.32 2.46 -11.94
CA ASP A 137 13.45 3.14 -11.30
C ASP A 137 13.58 4.57 -11.85
N ALA A 138 12.80 5.46 -11.26
CA ALA A 138 12.66 6.85 -11.67
C ALA A 138 12.32 7.72 -10.46
N ARG A 139 12.48 9.03 -10.63
CA ARG A 139 12.08 10.01 -9.63
C ARG A 139 10.57 10.22 -9.62
N GLY A 140 9.92 10.14 -10.79
CA GLY A 140 8.47 10.20 -10.91
C GLY A 140 7.99 10.82 -12.21
N LEU A 141 6.86 11.54 -12.18
CA LEU A 141 6.21 12.10 -13.36
C LEU A 141 6.17 13.63 -13.32
N VAL A 142 6.31 14.25 -14.49
CA VAL A 142 6.26 15.71 -14.62
C VAL A 142 5.41 16.14 -15.81
N VAL A 143 4.58 17.16 -15.60
CA VAL A 143 3.90 17.96 -16.62
C VAL A 143 4.36 19.40 -16.46
N PRO A 144 5.38 19.84 -17.24
CA PRO A 144 5.93 21.18 -17.11
C PRO A 144 4.91 22.28 -17.43
N GLY A 145 5.00 23.41 -16.72
CA GLY A 145 4.10 24.53 -16.91
C GLY A 145 2.67 24.27 -16.42
N MET A 146 1.68 24.68 -17.22
CA MET A 146 0.25 24.52 -16.91
C MET A 146 -0.56 24.36 -18.22
N PRO A 147 -0.51 23.21 -18.90
CA PRO A 147 -1.24 22.98 -20.14
C PRO A 147 -2.75 23.20 -19.97
N ALA A 148 -3.41 23.77 -20.99
CA ALA A 148 -4.78 24.25 -20.82
C ALA A 148 -5.82 23.12 -20.62
N SER A 149 -5.54 21.94 -21.17
CA SER A 149 -6.39 20.75 -21.14
C SER A 149 -6.10 19.81 -19.96
N SER A 150 -5.02 20.04 -19.19
CA SER A 150 -4.61 19.13 -18.12
C SER A 150 -5.57 19.17 -16.92
N PRO A 151 -5.65 18.09 -16.11
CA PRO A 151 -6.56 18.02 -14.97
C PRO A 151 -6.39 19.18 -13.99
N GLY A 152 -7.48 19.84 -13.60
CA GLY A 152 -7.45 21.03 -12.75
C GLY A 152 -7.31 22.36 -13.51
N MET A 153 -6.78 22.33 -14.73
CA MET A 153 -6.88 23.45 -15.69
C MET A 153 -8.20 23.36 -16.48
N ASN A 154 -8.50 22.18 -17.05
CA ASN A 154 -9.79 21.80 -17.66
C ASN A 154 -10.46 22.92 -18.48
N THR A 155 -9.67 23.67 -19.24
CA THR A 155 -10.22 24.75 -20.07
C THR A 155 -10.89 24.16 -21.31
N LYS A 156 -11.67 24.97 -22.04
CA LYS A 156 -12.30 24.53 -23.30
C LYS A 156 -11.31 24.33 -24.44
N ILE A 157 -10.04 24.68 -24.24
CA ILE A 157 -8.98 24.55 -25.25
C ILE A 157 -8.50 23.10 -25.21
N ASN A 158 -8.64 22.42 -26.34
CA ASN A 158 -8.07 21.09 -26.52
C ASN A 158 -6.64 21.21 -27.04
N GLU A 159 -5.71 21.42 -26.12
CA GLU A 159 -4.26 21.49 -26.39
C GLU A 159 -3.62 20.15 -26.01
N PRO A 160 -2.91 19.46 -26.93
CA PRO A 160 -2.19 18.25 -26.58
C PRO A 160 -1.08 18.54 -25.58
N PHE A 161 -0.86 17.66 -24.63
CA PHE A 161 0.26 17.74 -23.69
C PHE A 161 0.89 16.38 -23.43
N LYS A 162 2.10 16.41 -22.88
CA LYS A 162 2.86 15.20 -22.57
C LYS A 162 3.09 15.11 -21.08
N VAL A 163 3.05 13.89 -20.60
CA VAL A 163 3.56 13.52 -19.28
C VAL A 163 4.92 12.88 -19.49
N TYR A 164 5.92 13.35 -18.75
CA TYR A 164 7.28 12.84 -18.84
C TYR A 164 7.62 12.02 -17.60
N LEU A 165 8.32 10.90 -17.81
CA LEU A 165 9.01 10.19 -16.75
C LEU A 165 10.30 10.94 -16.45
N LEU A 166 10.46 11.39 -15.21
CA LEU A 166 11.67 12.03 -14.70
C LEU A 166 12.59 10.96 -14.13
N LYS A 167 13.74 10.76 -14.78
CA LYS A 167 14.75 9.81 -14.34
C LYS A 167 15.55 10.37 -13.16
N ASN A 168 16.23 9.50 -12.45
CA ASN A 168 17.02 9.86 -11.26
C ASN A 168 18.15 10.85 -11.55
N ASP A 169 18.64 10.89 -12.80
CA ASP A 169 19.68 11.81 -13.27
C ASP A 169 19.15 13.19 -13.72
N GLY A 170 17.83 13.41 -13.63
CA GLY A 170 17.16 14.64 -14.04
C GLY A 170 16.79 14.69 -15.53
N SER A 171 17.18 13.69 -16.33
CA SER A 171 16.72 13.57 -17.71
C SER A 171 15.27 13.10 -17.77
N THR A 172 14.61 13.34 -18.90
CA THR A 172 13.19 13.00 -19.10
C THR A 172 12.97 12.18 -20.35
N GLU A 173 11.93 11.36 -20.33
CA GLU A 173 11.39 10.69 -21.51
C GLU A 173 9.86 10.73 -21.52
N VAL A 174 9.24 10.61 -22.69
CA VAL A 174 7.78 10.67 -22.79
C VAL A 174 7.18 9.41 -22.17
N PHE A 175 6.33 9.60 -21.16
CA PHE A 175 5.59 8.53 -20.50
C PHE A 175 4.19 8.38 -21.11
N ALA A 176 3.49 9.49 -21.32
CA ALA A 176 2.17 9.52 -21.93
C ALA A 176 1.93 10.79 -22.74
N GLN A 177 0.91 10.77 -23.58
CA GLN A 177 0.45 11.91 -24.35
C GLN A 177 -1.08 11.97 -24.33
N HIS A 178 -1.59 13.19 -24.15
CA HIS A 178 -3.01 13.55 -24.05
C HIS A 178 -3.35 14.63 -25.07
#